data_AF-A0A8T4GA77-F1
#
_entry.id   AF-A0A8T4GA77-F1
#
_cell.length_a   1.000
_cell.length_b   1.000
_cell.length_c   1.000
_cell.angle_alpha   90.00
_cell.angle_beta   90.00
_cell.angle_gamma   90.00
#
_symmetry.space_group_name_H-M   'P 1'
#
loop_
_entity.id
_entity.type
_entity.pdbx_description
1 polymer ?
#
loop_
_entity_poly.entity_id
_entity_poly.type
_entity_poly.pdbx_seq_one_letter_code
_entity_poly.pdbx_strand_id
1 'polypeptide(L)'
;MDDECQKLLAEKEALIRELQEKVRELESKLRSYEIREVYKGVIPDEVLEELVKLPPEQMVIEIGKYLKEKGSAGQVEAKRTVTEIKQEIASVEEEVSKAEKEVDKTISAITGAAKAKVGVDLNFTQKYDNEGSDVAFLGEDIMKTLGVKEGEYITVKKNGVVNLRAIPYSKESFIVIPTWVREKIGVKVNDFVEVVKK
;
A
#
# COMPACT_ATOMS: atom_id res chain seq x y z
N MET A 1 -40.38 -53.94 55.75
CA MET A 1 -40.65 -53.42 54.40
C MET A 1 -41.07 -54.60 53.56
N ASP A 2 -42.04 -54.40 52.67
CA ASP A 2 -42.57 -55.43 51.77
C ASP A 2 -41.51 -55.81 50.71
N ASP A 3 -41.27 -57.10 50.48
CA ASP A 3 -40.21 -57.61 49.57
C ASP A 3 -40.38 -57.08 48.14
N GLU A 4 -41.63 -56.83 47.74
CA GLU A 4 -42.01 -56.24 46.46
C GLU A 4 -41.49 -54.79 46.31
N CYS A 5 -41.43 -54.05 47.42
CA CYS A 5 -40.97 -52.66 47.46
C CYS A 5 -39.43 -52.58 47.33
N GLN A 6 -38.70 -53.53 47.93
CA GLN A 6 -37.23 -53.61 47.80
C GLN A 6 -36.80 -53.99 46.39
N LYS A 7 -37.52 -54.92 45.76
CA LYS A 7 -37.27 -55.30 44.36
C LYS A 7 -37.49 -54.12 43.41
N LEU A 8 -38.57 -53.36 43.61
CA LEU A 8 -38.84 -52.15 42.82
C LEU A 8 -37.75 -51.08 42.98
N LEU A 9 -37.23 -50.89 44.19
CA LEU A 9 -36.13 -49.97 44.47
C LEU A 9 -34.85 -50.37 43.73
N ALA A 10 -34.47 -51.65 43.78
CA ALA A 10 -33.27 -52.15 43.08
C ALA A 10 -33.38 -51.99 41.55
N GLU A 11 -34.57 -52.26 40.97
CA GLU A 11 -34.81 -52.06 39.54
C GLU A 11 -34.72 -50.58 39.14
N LYS A 12 -35.23 -49.66 39.98
CA LYS A 12 -35.11 -48.21 39.74
C LYS A 12 -33.68 -47.71 39.88
N GLU A 13 -32.92 -48.20 40.86
CA GLU A 13 -31.51 -47.84 41.03
C GLU A 13 -30.64 -48.30 39.87
N ALA A 14 -30.89 -49.51 39.34
CA ALA A 14 -30.21 -50.00 38.14
C ALA A 14 -30.52 -49.12 36.91
N LEU A 15 -31.79 -48.75 36.73
CA LEU A 15 -32.22 -47.86 35.65
C LEU A 15 -31.60 -46.46 35.78
N ILE A 16 -31.49 -45.93 37.00
CA ILE A 16 -30.84 -44.64 37.27
C ILE A 16 -29.36 -44.68 36.88
N ARG A 17 -28.64 -45.77 37.19
CA ARG A 17 -27.24 -45.92 36.80
C ARG A 17 -27.06 -45.97 35.28
N GLU A 18 -27.90 -46.75 34.58
CA GLU A 18 -27.86 -46.85 33.12
C GLU A 18 -28.14 -45.49 32.45
N LEU A 19 -29.12 -44.74 32.97
CA LEU A 19 -29.43 -43.40 32.48
C LEU A 19 -28.27 -42.42 32.74
N GLN A 20 -27.62 -42.51 33.90
CA GLN A 20 -26.46 -41.66 34.22
C GLN A 20 -25.27 -41.95 33.32
N GLU A 21 -25.01 -43.22 32.97
CA GLU A 21 -23.97 -43.58 32.00
C GLU A 21 -24.28 -43.04 30.61
N LYS A 22 -25.52 -43.20 30.13
CA LYS A 22 -25.97 -42.65 28.85
C LYS A 22 -25.84 -41.12 28.78
N VAL A 23 -26.17 -40.42 29.85
CA VAL A 23 -26.01 -38.95 29.93
C VAL A 23 -24.53 -38.58 29.79
N ARG A 24 -23.62 -39.25 30.52
CA ARG A 24 -22.18 -38.97 30.41
C ARG A 24 -21.62 -39.23 29.01
N GLU A 25 -22.06 -40.31 28.37
CA GLU A 25 -21.66 -40.60 26.98
C GLU A 25 -22.14 -39.54 26.00
N LEU A 26 -23.39 -39.10 26.13
CA LEU A 26 -23.97 -38.06 25.28
C LEU A 26 -23.31 -36.70 25.50
N GLU A 27 -23.01 -36.33 26.75
CA GLU A 27 -22.28 -35.11 27.09
C GLU A 27 -20.86 -35.11 26.48
N SER A 28 -20.16 -36.24 26.54
CA SER A 28 -18.84 -36.39 25.92
C SER A 28 -18.89 -36.25 24.40
N LYS A 29 -19.89 -36.87 23.75
CA LYS A 29 -20.11 -36.74 22.31
C LYS A 29 -20.45 -35.31 21.91
N LEU A 30 -21.36 -34.65 22.63
CA LEU A 30 -21.75 -33.27 22.38
C LEU A 30 -20.53 -32.34 22.43
N ARG A 31 -19.72 -32.46 23.49
CA ARG A 31 -18.49 -31.70 23.65
C ARG A 31 -17.51 -31.93 22.49
N SER A 32 -17.38 -33.16 21.99
CA SER A 32 -16.58 -33.46 20.81
C SER A 32 -17.08 -32.71 19.57
N TYR A 33 -18.39 -32.70 19.33
CA TYR A 33 -18.98 -32.00 18.20
C TYR A 33 -18.81 -30.48 18.31
N GLU A 34 -19.07 -29.90 19.48
CA GLU A 34 -18.91 -28.47 19.73
C GLU A 34 -17.49 -28.00 19.44
N ILE A 35 -16.48 -28.76 19.88
CA ILE A 35 -15.07 -28.39 19.68
C ILE A 35 -14.65 -28.54 18.22
N ARG A 36 -15.10 -29.62 17.54
CA ARG A 36 -14.90 -29.77 16.09
C ARG A 36 -15.49 -28.60 15.32
N GLU A 37 -16.70 -28.16 15.69
CA GLU A 37 -17.38 -27.05 15.02
C GLU A 37 -16.66 -25.72 15.26
N VAL A 38 -16.28 -25.41 16.51
CA VAL A 38 -15.64 -24.15 16.89
C VAL A 38 -14.29 -23.95 16.17
N TYR A 39 -13.50 -25.02 16.02
CA TYR A 39 -12.15 -24.93 15.46
C TYR A 39 -12.06 -25.41 14.00
N LYS A 40 -13.21 -25.65 13.36
CA LYS A 40 -13.30 -26.08 11.97
C LYS A 40 -12.59 -25.08 11.04
N GLY A 41 -11.66 -25.57 10.22
CA GLY A 41 -10.89 -24.75 9.29
C GLY A 41 -9.78 -23.92 9.93
N VAL A 42 -9.65 -23.95 11.26
CA VAL A 42 -8.54 -23.33 12.01
C VAL A 42 -7.50 -24.39 12.40
N ILE A 43 -7.97 -25.57 12.82
CA ILE A 43 -7.15 -26.74 13.14
C ILE A 43 -7.58 -27.88 12.21
N PRO A 44 -6.64 -28.61 11.59
CA PRO A 44 -6.97 -29.79 10.78
C PRO A 44 -7.74 -30.83 11.58
N ASP A 45 -8.72 -31.48 10.94
CA ASP A 45 -9.62 -32.44 11.60
C ASP A 45 -8.84 -33.58 12.26
N GLU A 46 -7.72 -34.04 11.66
CA GLU A 46 -6.89 -35.11 12.20
C GLU A 46 -6.23 -34.72 13.53
N VAL A 47 -5.80 -33.47 13.65
CA VAL A 47 -5.19 -32.94 14.89
C VAL A 47 -6.25 -32.76 15.95
N LEU A 48 -7.42 -32.29 15.54
CA LEU A 48 -8.53 -32.00 16.44
C LEU A 48 -9.14 -33.29 17.03
N GLU A 49 -9.16 -34.38 16.25
CA GLU A 49 -9.55 -35.71 16.75
C GLU A 49 -8.64 -36.25 17.85
N GLU A 50 -7.34 -35.98 17.78
CA GLU A 50 -6.40 -36.36 18.85
C GLU A 50 -6.58 -35.47 20.09
N LEU A 51 -6.83 -34.17 19.90
CA LEU A 51 -7.01 -33.22 20.99
C LEU A 51 -8.28 -33.50 21.82
N VAL A 52 -9.36 -33.93 21.17
CA VAL A 52 -10.64 -34.23 21.85
C VAL A 52 -10.59 -35.48 22.73
N LYS A 53 -9.59 -36.36 22.55
CA LYS A 53 -9.36 -37.51 23.42
C LYS A 53 -8.75 -37.12 24.77
N LEU A 54 -8.22 -35.89 24.88
CA LEU A 54 -7.56 -35.42 26.09
C LEU A 54 -8.58 -34.99 27.15
N PRO A 55 -8.19 -35.01 28.44
CA PRO A 55 -8.94 -34.35 29.49
C PRO A 55 -9.23 -32.88 29.14
N PRO A 56 -10.38 -32.32 29.54
CA PRO A 56 -10.82 -30.98 29.13
C PRO A 56 -9.78 -29.88 29.33
N GLU A 57 -9.10 -29.91 30.48
CA GLU A 57 -8.09 -28.91 30.85
C GLU A 57 -6.84 -29.02 29.96
N GLN A 58 -6.42 -30.25 29.64
CA GLN A 58 -5.26 -30.50 28.78
C GLN A 58 -5.56 -30.16 27.32
N MET A 59 -6.76 -30.49 26.85
CA MET A 59 -7.22 -30.18 25.50
C MET A 59 -7.15 -28.66 25.22
N VAL A 60 -7.65 -27.83 26.15
CA VAL A 60 -7.60 -26.36 26.01
C VAL A 60 -6.15 -25.86 25.94
N ILE A 61 -5.25 -26.42 26.75
CA ILE A 61 -3.83 -26.06 26.75
C ILE A 61 -3.18 -26.40 25.41
N GLU A 62 -3.40 -27.61 24.90
CA GLU A 62 -2.78 -28.08 23.65
C GLU A 62 -3.35 -27.37 22.43
N ILE A 63 -4.66 -27.07 22.39
CA ILE A 63 -5.26 -26.19 21.38
C ILE A 63 -4.58 -24.81 21.41
N GLY A 64 -4.41 -24.23 22.60
CA GLY A 64 -3.77 -22.92 22.76
C GLY A 64 -2.31 -22.91 22.27
N LYS A 65 -1.54 -23.97 22.54
CA LYS A 65 -0.17 -24.13 22.03
C LYS A 65 -0.15 -24.22 20.51
N TYR A 66 -1.01 -25.07 19.93
CA TYR A 66 -1.10 -25.28 18.48
C TYR A 66 -1.37 -23.96 17.74
N LEU A 67 -2.35 -23.19 18.22
CA LEU A 67 -2.72 -21.91 17.63
C LEU A 67 -1.59 -20.88 17.75
N LYS A 68 -0.87 -20.87 18.87
CA LYS A 68 0.28 -19.96 19.09
C LYS A 68 1.44 -20.29 18.15
N GLU A 69 1.76 -21.56 17.96
CA GLU A 69 2.85 -21.99 17.07
C GLU A 69 2.54 -21.69 15.60
N LYS A 70 1.33 -21.99 15.13
CA LYS A 70 0.89 -21.68 13.76
C LYS A 70 0.75 -20.18 13.51
N GLY A 71 0.23 -19.42 14.48
CA GLY A 71 0.15 -17.96 14.39
C GLY A 71 1.53 -17.29 14.32
N SER A 72 2.54 -17.89 14.97
CA SER A 72 3.92 -17.39 14.94
C SER A 72 4.60 -17.67 13.60
N ALA A 73 4.41 -18.86 13.02
CA ALA A 73 4.98 -19.22 11.72
C ALA A 73 4.38 -18.39 10.57
N GLY A 74 3.05 -18.25 10.53
CA GLY A 74 2.36 -17.49 9.48
C GLY A 74 2.70 -15.99 9.48
N GLN A 75 2.96 -15.39 10.65
CA GLN A 75 3.38 -13.99 10.72
C GLN A 75 4.82 -13.77 10.23
N VAL A 76 5.71 -14.75 10.39
CA VAL A 76 7.10 -14.65 9.92
C VAL A 76 7.17 -14.80 8.41
N GLU A 77 6.42 -15.74 7.84
CA GLU A 77 6.32 -15.92 6.38
C GLU A 77 5.65 -14.71 5.71
N ALA A 78 4.52 -14.22 6.23
CA ALA A 78 3.87 -13.02 5.69
C ALA A 78 4.77 -11.78 5.74
N LYS A 79 5.56 -11.59 6.82
CA LYS A 79 6.53 -10.49 6.91
C LYS A 79 7.67 -10.61 5.90
N ARG A 80 8.15 -11.82 5.60
CA ARG A 80 9.17 -12.05 4.56
C ARG A 80 8.61 -11.72 3.18
N THR A 81 7.44 -12.25 2.83
CA THR A 81 6.79 -11.99 1.53
C THR A 81 6.49 -10.50 1.33
N VAL A 82 6.03 -9.78 2.37
CA VAL A 82 5.82 -8.32 2.27
C VAL A 82 7.14 -7.57 2.05
N THR A 83 8.24 -8.05 2.62
CA THR A 83 9.56 -7.41 2.46
C THR A 83 10.11 -7.63 1.05
N GLU A 84 9.96 -8.84 0.51
CA GLU A 84 10.34 -9.17 -0.88
C GLU A 84 9.53 -8.35 -1.89
N ILE A 85 8.21 -8.29 -1.74
CA ILE A 85 7.34 -7.48 -2.61
C ILE A 85 7.71 -5.99 -2.55
N LYS A 86 8.06 -5.46 -1.37
CA LYS A 86 8.51 -4.06 -1.25
C LYS A 86 9.82 -3.79 -1.99
N GLN A 87 10.75 -4.75 -1.99
CA GLN A 87 12.01 -4.62 -2.74
C GLN A 87 11.76 -4.67 -4.26
N GLU A 88 10.88 -5.56 -4.72
CA GLU A 88 10.47 -5.61 -6.13
C GLU A 88 9.81 -4.30 -6.58
N ILE A 89 8.89 -3.76 -5.78
CA ILE A 89 8.25 -2.46 -6.08
C ILE A 89 9.29 -1.35 -6.20
N ALA A 90 10.23 -1.25 -5.26
CA ALA A 90 11.28 -0.23 -5.31
C ALA A 90 12.17 -0.35 -6.56
N SER A 91 12.48 -1.59 -6.97
CA SER A 91 13.24 -1.84 -8.20
C SER A 91 12.47 -1.39 -9.44
N VAL A 92 11.17 -1.70 -9.51
CA VAL A 92 10.31 -1.30 -10.63
C VAL A 92 10.14 0.22 -10.67
N GLU A 93 9.97 0.89 -9.52
CA GLU A 93 9.90 2.36 -9.46
C GLU A 93 11.18 3.02 -9.99
N GLU A 94 12.35 2.46 -9.71
CA GLU A 94 13.62 2.97 -10.23
C GLU A 94 13.73 2.79 -11.76
N GLU A 95 13.31 1.63 -12.28
CA GLU A 95 13.28 1.36 -13.73
C GLU A 95 12.30 2.28 -14.46
N VAL A 96 11.10 2.50 -13.90
CA VAL A 96 10.11 3.44 -14.44
C VAL A 96 10.68 4.85 -14.48
N SER A 97 11.33 5.32 -13.40
CA SER A 97 11.95 6.66 -13.38
C SER A 97 13.05 6.82 -14.43
N LYS A 98 13.85 5.77 -14.69
CA LYS A 98 14.86 5.77 -15.75
C LYS A 98 14.19 5.85 -17.13
N ALA A 99 13.16 5.04 -17.37
CA ALA A 99 12.43 5.03 -18.63
C ALA A 99 11.73 6.37 -18.90
N GLU A 100 11.09 6.99 -17.90
CA GLU A 100 10.48 8.32 -18.03
C GLU A 100 11.52 9.38 -18.46
N LYS A 101 12.70 9.38 -17.82
CA LYS A 101 13.80 10.29 -18.19
C LYS A 101 14.31 10.05 -19.60
N GLU A 102 14.36 8.81 -20.07
CA GLU A 102 14.75 8.50 -21.45
C GLU A 102 13.70 8.96 -22.46
N VAL A 103 12.41 8.72 -22.17
CA VAL A 103 11.30 9.17 -23.01
C VAL A 103 11.30 10.70 -23.15
N ASP A 104 11.49 11.44 -22.05
CA ASP A 104 11.54 12.90 -22.10
C ASP A 104 12.74 13.42 -22.89
N LYS A 105 13.90 12.75 -22.81
CA LYS A 105 15.07 13.06 -23.65
C LYS A 105 14.78 12.80 -25.13
N THR A 106 14.15 11.67 -25.46
CA THR A 106 13.80 11.32 -26.84
C THR A 106 12.76 12.29 -27.40
N ILE A 107 11.73 12.64 -26.65
CA ILE A 107 10.73 13.65 -27.05
C ILE A 107 11.41 14.99 -27.29
N SER A 108 12.31 15.41 -26.40
CA SER A 108 13.05 16.67 -26.55
C SER A 108 13.94 16.67 -27.78
N ALA A 109 14.63 15.56 -28.07
CA ALA A 109 15.47 15.42 -29.26
C ALA A 109 14.67 15.44 -30.57
N ILE A 110 13.47 14.85 -30.58
CA ILE A 110 12.60 14.79 -31.77
C ILE A 110 11.89 16.12 -32.01
N THR A 111 11.36 16.74 -30.96
CA THR A 111 10.50 17.94 -31.08
C THR A 111 11.26 19.25 -30.95
N GLY A 112 12.49 19.21 -30.44
CA GLY A 112 13.24 20.41 -30.06
C GLY A 112 12.62 21.15 -28.87
N ALA A 113 11.68 20.52 -28.15
CA ALA A 113 10.90 21.13 -27.08
C ALA A 113 10.94 20.26 -25.81
N ALA A 114 11.07 20.90 -24.65
CA ALA A 114 11.09 20.24 -23.35
C ALA A 114 9.85 20.62 -22.54
N LYS A 115 9.33 19.70 -21.74
CA LYS A 115 8.24 19.99 -20.81
C LYS A 115 8.79 20.53 -19.49
N ALA A 116 8.20 21.60 -18.99
CA ALA A 116 8.54 22.21 -17.72
C ALA A 116 7.30 22.41 -16.85
N LYS A 117 7.42 22.13 -15.56
CA LYS A 117 6.35 22.38 -14.59
C LYS A 117 6.41 23.81 -14.08
N VAL A 118 5.28 24.52 -14.13
CA VAL A 118 5.18 25.90 -13.67
C VAL A 118 5.26 25.94 -12.15
N GLY A 119 6.32 26.54 -11.64
CA GLY A 119 6.56 26.76 -10.21
C GLY A 119 6.25 28.18 -9.75
N VAL A 120 6.45 28.40 -8.46
CA VAL A 120 6.49 29.72 -7.83
C VAL A 120 7.75 29.76 -6.97
N ASP A 121 8.47 30.87 -7.05
CA ASP A 121 9.66 31.13 -6.24
C ASP A 121 9.57 32.55 -5.67
N LEU A 122 9.75 32.69 -4.36
CA LEU A 122 9.59 33.98 -3.68
C LEU A 122 10.66 35.01 -4.11
N ASN A 123 11.88 34.58 -4.39
CA ASN A 123 12.95 35.47 -4.84
C ASN A 123 12.67 35.96 -6.27
N PHE A 124 12.14 35.07 -7.11
CA PHE A 124 11.66 35.45 -8.43
C PHE A 124 10.51 36.46 -8.33
N THR A 125 9.50 36.18 -7.51
CA THR A 125 8.34 37.06 -7.34
C THR A 125 8.71 38.46 -6.87
N GLN A 126 9.72 38.59 -6.01
CA GLN A 126 10.14 39.91 -5.51
C GLN A 126 10.92 40.76 -6.52
N LYS A 127 11.61 40.13 -7.49
CA LYS A 127 12.54 40.84 -8.40
C LYS A 127 12.10 40.89 -9.86
N TYR A 128 11.44 39.84 -10.32
CA TYR A 128 11.18 39.60 -11.74
C TYR A 128 9.69 39.42 -12.06
N ASP A 129 8.80 39.33 -11.06
CA ASP A 129 7.36 39.23 -11.28
C ASP A 129 6.70 40.62 -11.32
N ASN A 130 6.94 41.32 -12.42
CA ASN A 130 6.28 42.57 -12.76
C ASN A 130 5.81 42.55 -14.23
N GLU A 131 4.86 43.41 -14.56
CA GLU A 131 4.37 43.54 -15.93
C GLU A 131 5.50 43.95 -16.87
N GLY A 132 5.64 43.22 -17.99
CA GLY A 132 6.67 43.47 -18.99
C GLY A 132 8.03 42.82 -18.70
N SER A 133 8.22 42.18 -17.53
CA SER A 133 9.41 41.38 -17.27
C SER A 133 9.55 40.28 -18.32
N ASP A 134 10.73 40.20 -18.94
CA ASP A 134 11.07 39.24 -19.98
C ASP A 134 11.79 38.02 -19.42
N VAL A 135 11.88 37.83 -18.11
CA VAL A 135 12.74 36.82 -17.48
C VAL A 135 11.95 35.57 -17.09
N ALA A 136 12.53 34.40 -17.30
CA ALA A 136 12.06 33.13 -16.77
C ALA A 136 13.20 32.39 -16.04
N PHE A 137 12.92 31.87 -14.86
CA PHE A 137 13.83 30.91 -14.21
C PHE A 137 13.54 29.53 -14.76
N LEU A 138 14.53 28.86 -15.35
CA LEU A 138 14.39 27.57 -16.00
C LEU A 138 15.34 26.56 -15.37
N GLY A 139 14.83 25.36 -15.07
CA GLY A 139 15.62 24.25 -14.53
C GLY A 139 16.87 23.99 -15.38
N GLU A 140 18.02 23.83 -14.73
CA GLU A 140 19.28 23.56 -15.43
C GLU A 140 19.24 22.32 -16.31
N ASP A 141 18.47 21.31 -15.94
CA ASP A 141 18.24 20.08 -16.70
C ASP A 141 17.57 20.37 -18.05
N ILE A 142 16.55 21.24 -18.05
CA ILE A 142 15.87 21.66 -19.27
C ILE A 142 16.80 22.52 -20.13
N MET A 143 17.55 23.44 -19.52
CA MET A 143 18.53 24.26 -20.23
C MET A 143 19.60 23.42 -20.92
N LYS A 144 20.15 22.41 -20.22
CA LYS A 144 21.12 21.45 -20.78
C LYS A 144 20.52 20.63 -21.90
N THR A 145 19.27 20.18 -21.75
CA THR A 145 18.56 19.37 -22.74
C THR A 145 18.27 20.15 -24.03
N LEU A 146 17.88 21.42 -23.92
CA LEU A 146 17.61 22.30 -25.07
C LEU A 146 18.85 23.01 -25.61
N GLY A 147 20.01 22.89 -24.94
CA GLY A 147 21.23 23.61 -25.30
C GLY A 147 21.10 25.13 -25.17
N VAL A 148 20.33 25.60 -24.19
CA VAL A 148 20.08 27.02 -23.89
C VAL A 148 21.07 27.50 -22.84
N LYS A 149 21.69 28.66 -23.07
CA LYS A 149 22.58 29.31 -22.09
C LYS A 149 21.83 30.38 -21.27
N GLU A 150 22.40 30.73 -20.12
CA GLU A 150 21.90 31.86 -19.33
C GLU A 150 21.85 33.12 -20.20
N GLY A 151 20.72 33.82 -20.16
CA GLY A 151 20.48 35.04 -20.95
C GLY A 151 19.96 34.80 -22.37
N GLU A 152 19.91 33.56 -22.86
CA GLU A 152 19.29 33.24 -24.16
C GLU A 152 17.75 33.26 -24.06
N TYR A 153 17.10 33.51 -25.20
CA TYR A 153 15.64 33.50 -25.27
C TYR A 153 15.10 32.08 -25.49
N ILE A 154 14.06 31.76 -24.74
CA ILE A 154 13.23 30.57 -24.86
C ILE A 154 11.81 30.98 -25.23
N THR A 155 11.11 30.10 -25.91
CA THR A 155 9.68 30.22 -26.19
C THR A 155 8.91 29.30 -25.26
N VAL A 156 7.99 29.84 -24.48
CA VAL A 156 7.08 29.10 -23.59
C VAL A 156 5.71 29.01 -24.24
N LYS A 157 5.18 27.79 -24.37
CA LYS A 157 3.93 27.49 -25.07
C LYS A 157 2.96 26.65 -24.21
N LYS A 158 1.67 27.01 -24.26
CA LYS A 158 0.55 26.14 -23.88
C LYS A 158 -0.70 26.50 -24.68
N ASN A 159 -1.51 27.45 -24.19
CA ASN A 159 -2.64 28.02 -24.93
C ASN A 159 -2.27 29.32 -25.67
N GLY A 160 -1.10 29.88 -25.33
CA GLY A 160 -0.49 31.02 -25.99
C GLY A 160 1.02 30.82 -26.09
N VAL A 161 1.71 31.80 -26.68
CA VAL A 161 3.16 31.76 -26.91
C VAL A 161 3.80 33.03 -26.38
N VAL A 162 4.83 32.90 -25.55
CA VAL A 162 5.60 34.03 -25.02
C VAL A 162 7.09 33.72 -25.08
N ASN A 163 7.89 34.72 -25.46
CA ASN A 163 9.34 34.61 -25.45
C ASN A 163 9.89 35.24 -24.18
N LEU A 164 10.74 34.52 -23.47
CA LEU A 164 11.38 34.97 -22.24
C LEU A 164 12.86 34.62 -22.29
N ARG A 165 13.67 35.39 -21.58
CA ARG A 165 15.09 35.17 -21.34
C ARG A 165 15.26 34.19 -20.18
N ALA A 166 15.99 33.11 -20.42
CA ALA A 166 16.22 32.05 -19.44
C ALA A 166 17.34 32.41 -18.46
N ILE A 167 17.06 32.21 -17.17
CA ILE A 167 18.04 32.24 -16.08
C ILE A 167 18.04 30.86 -15.41
N PRO A 168 19.21 30.27 -15.10
CA PRO A 168 19.29 28.95 -14.50
C PRO A 168 18.62 28.92 -13.12
N TYR A 169 17.92 27.82 -12.86
CA TYR A 169 17.23 27.54 -11.61
C TYR A 169 17.60 26.16 -11.11
N SER A 170 17.82 26.04 -9.80
CA SER A 170 18.31 24.81 -9.16
C SER A 170 17.31 23.67 -9.13
N LYS A 171 16.02 23.94 -9.38
CA LYS A 171 14.95 22.94 -9.30
C LYS A 171 14.74 22.28 -10.66
N GLU A 172 14.91 20.96 -10.72
CA GLU A 172 14.82 20.17 -11.95
C GLU A 172 13.42 20.16 -12.55
N SER A 173 13.33 20.24 -13.88
CA SER A 173 12.09 20.16 -14.65
C SER A 173 11.04 21.22 -14.28
N PHE A 174 11.49 22.34 -13.70
CA PHE A 174 10.65 23.49 -13.33
C PHE A 174 10.92 24.71 -14.21
N ILE A 175 9.90 25.54 -14.33
CA ILE A 175 10.01 26.90 -14.85
C ILE A 175 9.23 27.86 -13.95
N VAL A 176 9.81 29.00 -13.62
CA VAL A 176 9.12 30.12 -12.95
C VAL A 176 9.04 31.27 -13.94
N ILE A 177 7.81 31.71 -14.20
CA ILE A 177 7.49 32.77 -15.16
C ILE A 177 6.68 33.86 -14.47
N PRO A 178 6.71 35.11 -14.98
CA PRO A 178 5.91 36.19 -14.42
C PRO A 178 4.41 35.90 -14.48
N THR A 179 3.66 36.53 -13.58
CA THR A 179 2.20 36.40 -13.45
C THR A 179 1.49 36.79 -14.73
N TRP A 180 1.91 37.89 -15.39
CA TRP A 180 1.33 38.31 -16.67
C TRP A 180 1.51 37.25 -17.77
N VAL A 181 2.63 36.52 -17.76
CA VAL A 181 2.87 35.42 -18.70
C VAL A 181 1.91 34.28 -18.40
N ARG A 182 1.76 33.91 -17.11
CA ARG A 182 0.85 32.84 -16.69
C ARG A 182 -0.57 33.10 -17.13
N GLU A 183 -1.04 34.34 -16.96
CA GLU A 183 -2.36 34.77 -17.42
C GLU A 183 -2.47 34.72 -18.95
N LYS A 184 -1.47 35.25 -19.65
CA LYS A 184 -1.47 35.27 -21.13
C LYS A 184 -1.49 33.88 -21.77
N ILE A 185 -0.78 32.91 -21.20
CA ILE A 185 -0.77 31.53 -21.72
C ILE A 185 -1.78 30.62 -21.03
N GLY A 186 -2.56 31.15 -20.08
CA GLY A 186 -3.64 30.45 -19.37
C GLY A 186 -3.16 29.27 -18.53
N VAL A 187 -2.08 29.42 -17.77
CA VAL A 187 -1.50 28.37 -16.91
C VAL A 187 -1.66 28.67 -15.43
N LYS A 188 -1.84 27.62 -14.63
CA LYS A 188 -1.79 27.69 -13.17
C LYS A 188 -0.47 27.15 -12.63
N VAL A 189 -0.20 27.41 -11.36
CA VAL A 189 0.91 26.76 -10.65
C VAL A 189 0.70 25.25 -10.69
N ASN A 190 1.79 24.50 -10.89
CA ASN A 190 1.85 23.06 -11.10
C ASN A 190 1.35 22.55 -12.45
N ASP A 191 0.91 23.42 -13.36
CA ASP A 191 0.67 23.01 -14.75
C ASP A 191 1.97 22.73 -15.49
N PHE A 192 1.89 21.96 -16.58
CA PHE A 192 2.98 21.78 -17.52
C PHE A 192 2.87 22.76 -18.70
N VAL A 193 4.04 23.26 -19.13
CA VAL A 193 4.22 24.07 -20.34
C VAL A 193 5.31 23.46 -21.22
N GLU A 194 5.24 23.75 -22.50
CA GLU A 194 6.26 23.39 -23.47
C GLU A 194 7.27 24.54 -23.59
N VAL A 195 8.56 24.23 -23.53
CA VAL A 195 9.66 25.18 -23.62
C VAL A 195 10.52 24.82 -24.82
N VAL A 196 10.77 25.78 -25.70
CA VAL A 196 11.53 25.60 -26.93
C VAL A 196 12.68 26.60 -26.96
N LYS A 197 13.83 26.20 -27.50
CA LYS A 197 14.88 27.16 -27.83
C LYS A 197 14.40 28.05 -28.98
N LYS A 198 14.58 29.37 -28.84
CA LYS A 198 14.27 30.34 -29.90
C LYS A 198 15.39 30.41 -30.93
#